data_AF-A0A2H6AT31-F1
#
_entry.id   AF-A0A2H6AT31-F1
#
_cell.length_a   1.000
_cell.length_b   1.000
_cell.length_c   1.000
_cell.angle_alpha   90.00
_cell.angle_beta   90.00
_cell.angle_gamma   90.00
#
_symmetry.space_group_name_H-M   'P 1'
#
loop_
_entity.id
_entity.type
_entity.pdbx_description
1 polymer ?
#
loop_
_entity_poly.entity_id
_entity_poly.type
_entity_poly.pdbx_seq_one_letter_code
_entity_poly.pdbx_strand_id
1 'polypeptide(L)'
;MVWITADVHYAAAHLYDPAQAAFSDFLPFWEFVAGPLNAVTFGPNELDRTFGPRVIFPKATEPGRRNLPPLAGLQSFGELEVDGTTRALTARLRDLEGRVLFERRLEPEVA
;
A
#
# COMPACT_ATOMS: atom_id res chain seq x y z
N MET A 1 -4.17 -11.74 -6.73
CA MET A 1 -5.23 -11.00 -5.95
C MET A 1 -4.73 -9.63 -5.50
N VAL A 2 -5.63 -8.64 -5.30
CA VAL A 2 -5.28 -7.27 -4.86
C VAL A 2 -6.20 -6.83 -3.72
N TRP A 3 -5.61 -6.33 -2.64
CA TRP A 3 -6.27 -5.72 -1.49
C TRP A 3 -6.10 -4.20 -1.53
N ILE A 4 -7.19 -3.49 -1.26
CA ILE A 4 -7.23 -2.02 -1.22
C ILE A 4 -7.52 -1.62 0.22
N THR A 5 -6.56 -0.93 0.83
CA THR A 5 -6.64 -0.53 2.23
C THR A 5 -6.67 0.99 2.33
N ALA A 6 -7.78 1.49 2.85
CA ALA A 6 -7.98 2.89 3.19
C ALA A 6 -8.07 3.03 4.73
N ASP A 7 -8.60 4.16 5.20
CA ASP A 7 -8.79 4.52 6.62
C ASP A 7 -7.50 4.72 7.44
N VAL A 8 -6.52 3.84 7.31
CA VAL A 8 -5.28 3.89 8.10
C VAL A 8 -4.38 5.08 7.73
N HIS A 9 -3.58 5.50 8.71
CA HIS A 9 -2.94 6.82 8.74
C HIS A 9 -1.50 6.83 8.17
N TYR A 10 -1.24 6.00 7.17
CA TYR A 10 0.02 5.93 6.41
C TYR A 10 -0.21 5.33 5.02
N ALA A 11 0.75 5.55 4.11
CA ALA A 11 0.74 4.94 2.79
C ALA A 11 1.76 3.82 2.73
N ALA A 12 1.40 2.72 2.06
CA ALA A 12 2.32 1.61 1.87
C ALA A 12 1.93 0.73 0.68
N ALA A 13 2.91 0.00 0.15
CA ALA A 13 2.67 -1.13 -0.73
C ALA A 13 3.31 -2.38 -0.10
N HIS A 14 2.50 -3.41 0.10
CA HIS A 14 2.94 -4.69 0.64
C HIS A 14 2.75 -5.78 -0.42
N LEU A 15 3.71 -6.71 -0.49
CA LEU A 15 3.54 -7.99 -1.16
C LEU A 15 3.50 -9.08 -0.08
N TYR A 16 2.45 -9.88 -0.10
CA TYR A 16 2.31 -11.05 0.77
C TYR A 16 2.70 -12.29 -0.03
N ASP A 17 3.66 -13.05 0.49
CA ASP A 17 4.24 -14.22 -0.18
C ASP A 17 4.12 -15.47 0.71
N PRO A 18 3.38 -16.51 0.28
CA PRO A 18 3.23 -17.74 1.06
C PRO A 18 4.56 -18.45 1.33
N ALA A 19 5.60 -18.22 0.52
CA ALA A 19 6.93 -18.80 0.75
C ALA A 19 7.66 -18.20 1.97
N GLN A 20 7.19 -17.05 2.48
CA GLN A 20 7.75 -16.36 3.65
C GLN A 20 6.78 -16.31 4.84
N ALA A 21 5.60 -16.91 4.68
CA ALA A 21 4.50 -16.84 5.61
C ALA A 21 4.50 -18.00 6.63
N ALA A 22 3.97 -17.74 7.83
CA ALA A 22 3.73 -18.79 8.82
C ALA A 22 2.53 -19.68 8.45
N PHE A 23 1.50 -19.09 7.82
CA PHE A 23 0.40 -19.80 7.18
C PHE A 23 0.57 -19.67 5.66
N SER A 24 0.66 -20.77 4.91
CA SER A 24 1.08 -20.74 3.49
C SER A 24 0.00 -21.18 2.48
N ASP A 25 -1.20 -21.54 2.93
CA ASP A 25 -2.29 -21.99 2.04
C ASP A 25 -3.08 -20.80 1.47
N PHE A 26 -2.41 -19.99 0.65
CA PHE A 26 -2.98 -18.85 -0.06
C PHE A 26 -2.14 -18.47 -1.30
N LEU A 27 -2.75 -17.78 -2.27
CA LEU A 27 -2.02 -17.22 -3.42
C LEU A 27 -1.34 -15.90 -3.04
N PRO A 28 -0.14 -15.59 -3.57
CA PRO A 28 0.51 -14.30 -3.31
C PRO A 28 -0.38 -13.13 -3.74
N PHE A 29 -0.34 -12.03 -2.98
CA PHE A 29 -1.18 -10.87 -3.26
C PHE A 29 -0.53 -9.55 -2.88
N TRP A 30 -0.98 -8.49 -3.55
CA TRP A 30 -0.60 -7.12 -3.24
C TRP A 30 -1.63 -6.46 -2.34
N GLU A 31 -1.16 -5.62 -1.43
CA GLU A 31 -1.99 -4.65 -0.70
C GLU A 31 -1.46 -3.24 -0.95
N PHE A 32 -2.36 -2.33 -1.30
CA PHE A 32 -2.06 -0.92 -1.45
C PHE A 32 -2.79 -0.12 -0.36
N VAL A 33 -2.02 0.49 0.52
CA VAL A 33 -2.49 1.33 1.62
C VAL A 33 -2.33 2.79 1.20
N ALA A 34 -3.43 3.54 1.15
CA ALA A 34 -3.46 4.85 0.49
C ALA A 34 -3.39 6.08 1.40
N GLY A 35 -3.63 5.92 2.70
CA GLY A 35 -3.94 7.06 3.58
C GLY A 35 -2.73 7.78 4.19
N PRO A 36 -2.99 8.81 5.00
CA PRO A 36 -4.25 9.53 5.09
C PRO A 36 -4.33 10.64 4.02
N LEU A 37 -5.53 10.93 3.51
CA LEU A 37 -5.73 12.06 2.59
C LEU A 37 -5.75 13.40 3.33
N ASN A 38 -6.39 13.45 4.51
CA ASN A 38 -6.40 14.63 5.37
C ASN A 38 -6.66 14.24 6.84
N ALA A 39 -5.76 13.46 7.42
CA ALA A 39 -5.81 13.07 8.81
C ALA A 39 -4.41 13.08 9.42
N VAL A 40 -4.36 12.84 10.72
CA VAL A 40 -3.10 12.73 11.44
C VAL A 40 -2.27 11.56 10.89
N THR A 41 -0.95 11.66 10.74
CA THR A 41 -0.11 10.57 10.21
C THR A 41 0.65 9.85 11.33
N PHE A 42 0.75 8.52 11.24
CA PHE A 42 1.62 7.70 12.08
C PHE A 42 2.06 6.41 11.36
N GLY A 43 3.17 5.82 11.80
CA GLY A 43 3.75 4.58 11.25
C GLY A 43 2.84 3.35 11.34
N PRO A 44 2.94 2.40 10.38
CA PRO A 44 2.42 1.06 10.61
C PRO A 44 3.06 0.45 11.86
N ASN A 45 2.31 -0.38 12.56
CA ASN A 45 2.89 -1.27 13.55
C ASN A 45 3.79 -2.31 12.84
N GLU A 46 4.65 -2.97 13.62
CA GLU A 46 5.41 -4.11 13.11
C GLU A 46 4.45 -5.15 12.51
N LEU A 47 4.73 -5.56 11.27
CA LEU A 47 3.90 -6.53 10.56
C LEU A 47 4.22 -7.94 11.07
N ASP A 48 3.18 -8.65 11.48
CA ASP A 48 3.29 -10.05 11.86
C ASP A 48 3.51 -10.96 10.63
N ARG A 49 4.17 -12.11 10.85
CA ARG A 49 4.59 -13.04 9.80
C ARG A 49 3.49 -13.99 9.32
N THR A 50 2.26 -13.89 9.81
CA THR A 50 1.15 -14.81 9.44
C THR A 50 1.03 -14.99 7.93
N PHE A 51 1.04 -13.90 7.16
CA PHE A 51 0.92 -13.92 5.69
C PHE A 51 2.21 -13.57 4.95
N GLY A 52 3.36 -13.61 5.62
CA GLY A 52 4.66 -13.31 5.00
C GLY A 52 4.74 -11.94 4.31
N PRO A 53 4.36 -10.83 4.99
CA PRO A 53 4.39 -9.51 4.39
C PRO A 53 5.81 -9.05 4.09
N ARG A 54 6.00 -8.49 2.91
CA ARG A 54 7.18 -7.71 2.54
C ARG A 54 6.76 -6.28 2.25
N VAL A 55 7.29 -5.34 3.03
CA VAL A 55 7.11 -3.90 2.79
C VAL A 55 7.95 -3.47 1.60
N ILE A 56 7.30 -3.07 0.52
CA ILE A 56 7.94 -2.62 -0.72
C ILE A 56 8.09 -1.10 -0.71
N PHE A 57 7.06 -0.42 -0.24
CA PHE A 57 7.02 1.04 -0.13
C PHE A 57 6.39 1.41 1.21
N PRO A 58 7.08 2.17 2.06
CA PRO A 58 6.49 2.83 3.22
C PRO A 58 6.52 4.35 3.08
N LYS A 59 5.39 5.02 3.37
CA LYS A 59 5.31 6.46 3.62
C LYS A 59 4.55 6.69 4.91
N ALA A 60 5.28 6.93 5.97
CA ALA A 60 4.75 7.21 7.29
C ALA A 60 5.67 8.14 8.07
N THR A 61 5.39 8.32 9.35
CA THR A 61 6.27 9.09 10.25
C THR A 61 7.57 8.36 10.54
N GLU A 62 8.61 9.11 10.88
CA GLU A 62 9.85 8.54 11.40
C GLU A 62 9.60 7.75 12.70
N PRO A 63 10.39 6.69 12.98
CA PRO A 63 10.29 5.94 14.23
C PRO A 63 10.31 6.85 15.46
N GLY A 64 9.40 6.58 16.41
CA GLY A 64 9.25 7.38 17.64
C GLY A 64 8.42 8.66 17.48
N ARG A 65 8.07 9.07 16.26
CA ARG A 65 7.14 10.18 16.00
C ARG A 65 5.77 9.63 15.64
N ARG A 66 4.72 10.22 16.23
CA ARG A 66 3.32 9.89 15.96
C ARG A 66 2.50 11.16 15.96
N ASN A 67 1.27 11.04 15.48
CA ASN A 67 0.28 12.09 15.52
C ASN A 67 0.68 13.38 14.77
N LEU A 68 1.38 13.26 13.63
CA LEU A 68 1.76 14.45 12.85
C LEU A 68 0.54 15.04 12.12
N PRO A 69 0.37 16.38 12.09
CA PRO A 69 -0.78 17.01 11.45
C PRO A 69 -0.72 16.88 9.92
N PRO A 70 -1.83 17.07 9.20
CA PRO A 70 -1.86 17.04 7.74
C PRO A 70 -0.82 17.95 7.05
N LEU A 71 -0.50 19.09 7.67
CA LEU A 71 0.51 20.04 7.18
C LEU A 71 1.95 19.48 7.16
N ALA A 72 2.20 18.31 7.75
CA ALA A 72 3.52 17.69 7.79
C ALA A 72 3.98 17.08 6.44
N GLY A 73 3.19 17.18 5.36
CA GLY A 73 3.59 16.72 4.01
C GLY A 73 3.58 15.19 3.82
N LEU A 74 2.92 14.46 4.72
CA LEU A 74 2.83 13.00 4.69
C LEU A 74 1.49 12.47 4.20
N GLN A 75 0.60 13.34 3.73
CA GLN A 75 -0.69 12.93 3.19
C GLN A 75 -0.54 12.29 1.80
N SER A 76 -1.46 11.39 1.47
CA SER A 76 -1.49 10.69 0.19
C SER A 76 -2.88 10.17 -0.16
N PHE A 77 -3.03 9.74 -1.42
CA PHE A 77 -4.20 9.01 -1.88
C PHE A 77 -3.81 7.93 -2.90
N GLY A 78 -4.72 6.99 -3.12
CA GLY A 78 -4.55 5.89 -4.06
C GLY A 78 -5.32 6.13 -5.36
N GLU A 79 -4.75 5.67 -6.47
CA GLU A 79 -5.39 5.64 -7.78
C GLU A 79 -5.21 4.23 -8.36
N LEU A 80 -6.30 3.68 -8.89
CA LEU A 80 -6.31 2.40 -9.60
C LEU A 80 -6.85 2.63 -11.00
N GLU A 81 -6.06 2.21 -12.00
CA GLU A 81 -6.42 2.31 -13.41
C GLU A 81 -6.44 0.91 -14.02
N VAL A 82 -7.54 0.53 -14.66
CA VAL A 82 -7.65 -0.74 -15.40
C VAL A 82 -7.68 -0.45 -16.88
N ASP A 83 -6.72 -0.99 -17.62
CA ASP A 83 -6.67 -0.89 -19.07
C ASP A 83 -7.76 -1.79 -19.68
N GLY A 84 -8.65 -1.22 -20.49
CA GLY A 84 -9.80 -1.95 -21.05
C GLY A 84 -9.46 -3.03 -22.08
N THR A 85 -8.25 -3.00 -22.65
CA THR A 85 -7.81 -3.96 -23.69
C THR A 85 -7.02 -5.10 -23.06
N THR A 86 -5.98 -4.77 -22.30
CA THR A 86 -5.05 -5.71 -21.66
C THR A 86 -5.57 -6.23 -20.33
N ARG A 87 -6.54 -5.55 -19.72
CA ARG A 87 -7.08 -5.82 -18.37
C ARG A 87 -6.04 -5.68 -17.26
N ALA A 88 -4.89 -5.09 -17.54
CA ALA A 88 -3.87 -4.83 -16.53
C ALA A 88 -4.34 -3.73 -15.58
N LEU A 89 -4.06 -3.92 -14.30
CA LEU A 89 -4.30 -2.96 -13.24
C LEU A 89 -3.01 -2.20 -12.95
N THR A 90 -3.04 -0.87 -13.04
CA THR A 90 -1.96 0.00 -12.55
C THR A 90 -2.41 0.66 -11.25
N ALA A 91 -1.73 0.32 -10.15
CA ALA A 91 -1.95 0.93 -8.85
C ALA A 91 -0.91 2.03 -8.59
N ARG A 92 -1.36 3.20 -8.16
CA ARG A 92 -0.50 4.35 -7.84
C ARG A 92 -0.84 4.88 -6.45
N LEU A 93 0.19 5.25 -5.71
CA LEU A 93 0.08 6.05 -4.49
C LEU A 93 0.63 7.44 -4.81
N ARG A 94 -0.14 8.49 -4.51
CA ARG A 94 0.18 9.88 -4.87
C ARG A 94 0.24 10.79 -3.65
N ASP A 95 1.06 11.84 -3.72
CA ASP A 95 1.00 12.97 -2.77
C ASP A 95 -0.17 13.92 -3.11
N LEU A 96 -0.41 14.93 -2.26
CA LEU A 96 -1.50 15.90 -2.48
C LEU A 96 -1.29 16.80 -3.70
N GLU A 97 -0.06 16.92 -4.20
CA GLU A 97 0.22 17.61 -5.46
C GLU A 97 0.03 16.69 -6.69
N GLY A 98 -0.42 15.45 -6.47
CA GLY A 98 -0.69 14.47 -7.50
C GLY A 98 0.56 13.75 -8.02
N ARG A 99 1.75 13.97 -7.44
CA ARG A 99 2.97 13.27 -7.84
C ARG A 99 2.85 11.80 -7.47
N VAL A 100 3.28 10.92 -8.37
CA VAL A 100 3.35 9.48 -8.11
C VAL A 100 4.52 9.20 -7.17
N LEU A 101 4.22 8.66 -5.99
CA LEU A 101 5.19 8.23 -4.99
C LEU A 101 5.59 6.77 -5.18
N PHE A 102 4.62 5.95 -5.61
CA PHE A 102 4.80 4.54 -5.91
C PHE A 102 3.84 4.13 -7.02
N GLU A 103 4.30 3.24 -7.91
CA GLU A 103 3.50 2.66 -8.98
C GLU A 103 3.77 1.16 -9.10
N ARG A 104 2.69 0.39 -9.31
CA ARG A 104 2.78 -1.03 -9.64
C ARG A 104 1.75 -1.38 -10.70
N ARG A 105 2.24 -1.82 -11.86
CA ARG A 105 1.44 -2.51 -12.88
C ARG A 105 1.34 -4.00 -12.56
N LEU A 106 0.14 -4.53 -12.64
CA LEU A 106 -0.21 -5.93 -12.41
C LEU A 106 -0.94 -6.47 -13.64
N GLU A 107 -0.39 -7.52 -14.23
CA GLU A 107 -1.06 -8.24 -15.31
C GLU A 107 -2.14 -9.16 -14.72
N PRO A 108 -3.25 -9.40 -15.43
CA PRO A 108 -4.27 -10.35 -14.98
C PRO A 108 -3.66 -11.76 -14.90
N GLU A 109 -3.93 -12.46 -13.80
CA GLU A 109 -3.65 -13.89 -13.72
C GLU A 109 -4.62 -14.64 -14.65
N VAL A 110 -4.09 -15.51 -15.50
CA VAL A 110 -4.90 -16.42 -16.33
C VAL A 110 -5.29 -17.59 -15.43
N ALA A 111 -6.60 -17.80 -15.25
CA ALA A 111 -7.15 -18.93 -14.52
C ALA A 111 -7.02 -20.25 -15.30
#